data_AF-A0AA35WIE2-F1
#
_entry.id   AF-A0AA35WIE2-F1
#
_cell.length_a   1.000
_cell.length_b   1.000
_cell.length_c   1.000
_cell.angle_alpha   90.00
_cell.angle_beta   90.00
_cell.angle_gamma   90.00
#
_symmetry.space_group_name_H-M   'P 1'
#
loop_
_entity.id
_entity.type
_entity.pdbx_description
1 polymer ?
#
loop_
_entity_poly.entity_id
_entity_poly.type
_entity_poly.pdbx_seq_one_letter_code
_entity_poly.pdbx_strand_id
1 'polypeptide(L)'
;MWQLQLNLKAVSNMMTDKCVLLQFLLMRKGGREVILQVFHDSLEPGRQSSLSVLGGMFDQISHAYKTMLSPEASSKKYEVSISQKDIYTQVFVPFVDRKDMQYKFLVAVAVEYIRSLNKLAIMVEHFLLEMIMNLLIENKCYYQLHQFLQYHVISDSKPLAFLLLSRELVYPPATQLAMDMFKRLQTADSEIIDILLTRGQILTALRFIKSTDKVDTVSARQFLEAAANEDNKSLFYTVFTFFVARNMRLRRRPEFPQDEHCQPHEALFKRWFGDKT
;
A
#
# COMPACT_ATOMS: atom_id res chain seq x y z
N MET A 1 42.21 -18.94 26.31
CA MET A 1 41.85 -19.44 24.97
C MET A 1 41.85 -18.24 24.04
N TRP A 2 42.76 -18.15 23.07
CA TRP A 2 42.85 -17.00 22.15
C TRP A 2 41.77 -17.14 21.07
N GLN A 3 40.98 -16.09 20.84
CA GLN A 3 40.01 -16.04 19.75
C GLN A 3 40.54 -15.09 18.68
N LEU A 4 40.73 -15.61 17.46
CA LEU A 4 41.08 -14.82 16.29
C LEU A 4 39.80 -14.13 15.77
N GLN A 5 39.74 -12.80 15.84
CA GLN A 5 38.64 -12.02 15.27
C GLN A 5 39.10 -11.36 13.96
N LEU A 6 38.36 -11.61 12.89
CA LEU A 6 38.58 -10.96 11.59
C LEU A 6 38.03 -9.54 11.63
N ASN A 7 38.84 -8.56 11.23
CA ASN A 7 38.37 -7.20 11.01
C ASN A 7 37.62 -7.12 9.66
N LEU A 8 36.30 -7.25 9.72
CA LEU A 8 35.44 -7.28 8.53
C LEU A 8 35.50 -5.97 7.71
N LYS A 9 35.81 -4.82 8.34
CA LYS A 9 35.99 -3.54 7.64
C LYS A 9 37.27 -3.49 6.82
N ALA A 10 38.34 -4.15 7.29
CA ALA A 10 39.56 -4.26 6.50
C ALA A 10 39.33 -5.17 5.29
N VAL A 11 38.61 -6.28 5.48
CA VAL A 11 38.28 -7.23 4.41
C VAL A 11 37.37 -6.60 3.34
N SER A 12 36.40 -5.77 3.73
CA SER A 12 35.54 -5.07 2.75
C SER A 12 36.32 -4.16 1.81
N ASN A 13 37.45 -3.61 2.26
CA ASN A 13 38.31 -2.76 1.43
C ASN A 13 39.25 -3.58 0.52
N MET A 14 39.49 -4.85 0.84
CA MET A 14 40.36 -5.73 0.05
C MET A 14 39.63 -6.44 -1.10
N MET A 15 38.32 -6.69 -0.94
CA MET A 15 37.52 -7.38 -1.95
C MET A 15 36.86 -6.37 -2.90
N THR A 16 37.19 -6.44 -4.19
CA THR A 16 36.64 -5.55 -5.22
C THR A 16 35.23 -5.98 -5.66
N ASP A 17 34.97 -7.29 -5.72
CA ASP A 17 33.67 -7.83 -6.07
C ASP A 17 32.72 -7.80 -4.85
N LYS A 18 31.73 -6.90 -4.93
CA LYS A 18 30.73 -6.70 -3.88
C LYS A 18 29.82 -7.90 -3.68
N CYS A 19 29.51 -8.65 -4.73
CA CYS A 19 28.70 -9.86 -4.62
C CYS A 19 29.46 -10.97 -3.89
N VAL A 20 30.75 -11.15 -4.17
CA VAL A 20 31.57 -12.13 -3.43
C VAL A 20 31.75 -11.69 -1.97
N LEU A 21 31.96 -10.40 -1.73
CA LEU A 21 32.05 -9.82 -0.39
C LEU A 21 30.78 -10.09 0.42
N LEU A 22 29.59 -9.83 -0.13
CA LEU A 22 28.32 -10.07 0.58
C LEU A 22 28.13 -11.55 0.90
N GLN A 23 28.42 -12.44 -0.05
CA GLN A 23 28.36 -13.88 0.19
C GLN A 23 29.26 -14.30 1.36
N PHE A 24 30.47 -13.74 1.44
CA PHE A 24 31.38 -13.97 2.57
C PHE A 24 30.81 -13.42 3.89
N LEU A 25 30.31 -12.18 3.90
CA LEU A 25 29.79 -11.51 5.09
C LEU A 25 28.53 -12.18 5.65
N LEU A 26 27.65 -12.70 4.80
CA LEU A 26 26.42 -13.40 5.22
C LEU A 26 26.70 -14.67 6.03
N MET A 27 27.89 -15.25 5.87
CA MET A 27 28.33 -16.47 6.55
C MET A 27 29.07 -16.18 7.87
N ARG A 28 29.20 -14.91 8.28
CA ARG A 28 30.05 -14.50 9.41
C ARG A 28 29.30 -13.69 10.45
N LYS A 29 29.57 -13.98 11.72
CA LYS A 29 29.09 -13.17 12.85
C LYS A 29 29.60 -11.73 12.73
N GLY A 30 28.72 -10.76 12.97
CA GLY A 30 29.04 -9.33 12.82
C GLY A 30 29.01 -8.80 11.37
N GLY A 31 28.69 -9.65 10.38
CA GLY A 31 28.62 -9.21 8.97
C GLY A 31 27.49 -8.22 8.68
N ARG A 32 26.45 -8.17 9.52
CA ARG A 32 25.25 -7.33 9.30
C ARG A 32 25.58 -5.86 9.07
N GLU A 33 26.32 -5.24 9.98
CA GLU A 33 26.65 -3.81 9.91
C GLU A 33 27.50 -3.51 8.67
N VAL A 34 28.45 -4.39 8.36
CA VAL A 34 29.33 -4.21 7.19
C VAL A 34 28.55 -4.37 5.89
N ILE A 35 27.60 -5.30 5.80
CA ILE A 35 26.75 -5.44 4.60
C ILE A 35 25.93 -4.17 4.39
N LEU A 36 25.30 -3.65 5.45
CA LEU A 36 24.50 -2.42 5.35
C LEU A 36 25.38 -1.22 4.97
N GLN A 37 26.60 -1.14 5.50
CA GLN A 37 27.59 -0.15 5.08
C GLN A 37 27.98 -0.29 3.61
N VAL A 38 28.21 -1.52 3.12
CA VAL A 38 28.52 -1.77 1.70
C VAL A 38 27.37 -1.34 0.80
N PHE A 39 26.11 -1.57 1.20
CA PHE A 39 24.95 -1.04 0.47
C PHE A 39 24.94 0.49 0.47
N HIS A 40 25.10 1.12 1.63
CA HIS A 40 25.15 2.57 1.75
C HIS A 40 26.22 3.18 0.83
N ASP A 41 27.46 2.68 0.89
CA ASP A 41 28.57 3.15 0.05
C ASP A 41 28.33 2.90 -1.45
N SER A 42 27.53 1.88 -1.79
CA SER A 42 27.16 1.57 -3.17
C SER A 42 26.08 2.49 -3.73
N LEU A 43 25.34 3.20 -2.88
CA LEU A 43 24.35 4.19 -3.25
C LEU A 43 24.92 5.61 -3.22
N GLU A 44 26.03 5.85 -2.51
CA GLU A 44 26.65 7.16 -2.33
C GLU A 44 26.89 7.89 -3.68
N PRO A 45 26.39 9.13 -3.86
CA PRO A 45 26.59 9.90 -5.08
C PRO A 45 28.08 10.00 -5.47
N GLY A 46 28.39 9.75 -6.74
CA GLY A 46 29.76 9.71 -7.26
C GLY A 46 30.51 8.39 -7.04
N ARG A 47 29.99 7.46 -6.22
CA ARG A 47 30.52 6.08 -6.05
C ARG A 47 29.46 5.01 -6.34
N GLN A 48 28.40 5.40 -7.02
CA GLN A 48 27.25 4.57 -7.31
C GLN A 48 27.67 3.30 -8.07
N SER A 49 27.17 2.18 -7.59
CA SER A 49 27.33 0.90 -8.29
C SER A 49 26.30 0.75 -9.39
N SER A 50 26.61 -0.07 -10.40
CA SER A 50 25.65 -0.39 -11.45
C SER A 50 24.44 -1.14 -10.87
N LEU A 51 23.27 -0.98 -11.49
CA LEU A 51 22.04 -1.66 -11.08
C LEU A 51 22.20 -3.19 -11.13
N SER A 52 23.00 -3.73 -12.05
CA SER A 52 23.27 -5.17 -12.13
C SER A 52 24.00 -5.69 -10.88
N VAL A 53 24.96 -4.92 -10.36
CA VAL A 53 25.68 -5.30 -9.12
C VAL A 53 24.74 -5.19 -7.92
N LEU A 54 23.99 -4.10 -7.80
CA LEU A 54 23.00 -3.93 -6.71
C LEU A 54 21.92 -5.01 -6.73
N GLY A 55 21.42 -5.38 -7.91
CA GLY A 55 20.47 -6.48 -8.08
C GLY A 55 21.04 -7.82 -7.64
N GLY A 56 22.30 -8.11 -7.94
CA GLY A 56 23.01 -9.29 -7.45
C GLY A 56 23.17 -9.29 -5.92
N MET A 57 23.51 -8.14 -5.34
CA MET A 57 23.58 -7.96 -3.88
C MET A 57 22.23 -8.20 -3.21
N PHE A 58 21.14 -7.66 -3.77
CA PHE A 58 19.77 -7.87 -3.29
C PHE A 58 19.34 -9.34 -3.37
N ASP A 59 19.66 -10.03 -4.46
CA ASP A 59 19.36 -11.45 -4.64
C ASP A 59 20.02 -12.32 -3.54
N GLN A 60 21.25 -11.98 -3.14
CA GLN A 60 21.94 -12.71 -2.06
C GLN A 60 21.31 -12.48 -0.68
N ILE A 61 21.03 -11.23 -0.31
CA ILE A 61 20.43 -10.96 1.01
C ILE A 61 19.01 -11.50 1.10
N SER A 62 18.24 -11.43 0.01
CA SER A 62 16.85 -11.92 -0.02
C SER A 62 16.83 -13.45 0.06
N HIS A 63 17.79 -14.12 -0.60
CA HIS A 63 17.97 -15.57 -0.47
C HIS A 63 18.35 -15.96 0.97
N ALA A 64 19.29 -15.24 1.58
CA ALA A 64 19.70 -15.49 2.96
C ALA A 64 18.53 -15.31 3.94
N TYR A 65 17.77 -14.21 3.79
CA TYR A 65 16.57 -13.91 4.56
C TYR A 65 15.53 -15.04 4.47
N LYS A 66 15.17 -15.46 3.24
CA LYS A 66 14.22 -16.58 3.03
C LYS A 66 14.71 -17.91 3.61
N THR A 67 15.99 -18.21 3.46
CA THR A 67 16.57 -19.47 3.98
C THR A 67 16.48 -19.52 5.51
N MET A 68 16.73 -18.39 6.17
CA MET A 68 16.68 -18.29 7.64
C MET A 68 15.25 -18.25 8.20
N LEU A 69 14.25 -17.88 7.40
CA LEU A 69 12.83 -17.95 7.77
C LEU A 69 12.28 -19.39 7.73
N SER A 70 12.91 -20.30 6.98
CA SER A 70 12.43 -21.67 6.84
C SER A 70 12.71 -22.49 8.11
N PRO A 71 11.68 -23.08 8.75
CA PRO A 71 11.84 -23.92 9.94
C PRO A 71 12.59 -25.24 9.67
N GLU A 72 12.71 -25.65 8.40
CA GLU A 72 13.37 -26.90 7.98
C GLU A 72 14.88 -26.74 7.71
N ALA A 73 15.44 -25.53 7.92
CA ALA A 73 16.86 -25.26 7.71
C ALA A 73 17.73 -25.91 8.79
N SER A 74 17.91 -27.24 8.66
CA SER A 74 18.81 -28.09 9.44
C SER A 74 20.30 -27.75 9.26
N SER A 75 20.64 -26.75 8.42
CA SER A 75 21.97 -26.17 8.35
C SER A 75 21.88 -24.64 8.47
N LYS A 76 22.51 -24.08 9.51
CA LYS A 76 22.80 -22.64 9.62
C LYS A 76 23.82 -22.27 8.54
N LYS A 77 23.39 -22.25 7.28
CA LYS A 77 24.25 -21.81 6.16
C LYS A 77 24.65 -20.37 6.41
N TYR A 78 23.71 -19.50 6.73
CA TYR A 78 23.96 -18.10 7.01
C TYR A 78 24.04 -17.84 8.51
N GLU A 79 24.87 -16.87 8.90
CA GLU A 79 24.96 -16.34 10.28
C GLU A 79 24.24 -14.98 10.40
N VAL A 80 23.95 -14.32 9.28
CA VAL A 80 23.35 -12.99 9.23
C VAL A 80 22.05 -13.02 8.42
N SER A 81 21.00 -12.44 9.00
CA SER A 81 19.75 -12.09 8.32
C SER A 81 19.63 -10.58 8.23
N ILE A 82 19.20 -10.07 7.08
CA ILE A 82 18.89 -8.66 6.84
C ILE A 82 17.42 -8.58 6.46
N SER A 83 16.64 -7.83 7.23
CA SER A 83 15.21 -7.65 6.98
C SER A 83 14.94 -6.52 5.99
N GLN A 84 13.72 -6.50 5.45
CA GLN A 84 13.24 -5.39 4.61
C GLN A 84 13.31 -4.04 5.36
N LYS A 85 12.99 -4.03 6.66
CA LYS A 85 13.11 -2.84 7.51
C LYS A 85 14.55 -2.34 7.63
N ASP A 86 15.53 -3.24 7.69
CA ASP A 86 16.95 -2.85 7.76
C ASP A 86 17.40 -2.14 6.49
N ILE A 87 17.04 -2.70 5.33
CA ILE A 87 17.32 -2.08 4.04
C ILE A 87 16.61 -0.74 3.92
N TYR A 88 15.33 -0.66 4.28
CA TYR A 88 14.61 0.60 4.26
C TYR A 88 15.27 1.68 5.14
N THR A 89 15.50 1.37 6.41
CA THR A 89 15.99 2.36 7.38
C THR A 89 17.45 2.75 7.20
N GLN A 90 18.32 1.82 6.80
CA GLN A 90 19.76 2.07 6.72
C GLN A 90 20.29 2.28 5.31
N VAL A 91 19.56 1.81 4.29
CA VAL A 91 20.00 1.90 2.88
C VAL A 91 19.17 2.89 2.10
N PHE A 92 17.85 2.96 2.27
CA PHE A 92 17.02 3.89 1.49
C PHE A 92 16.82 5.25 2.14
N VAL A 93 16.34 5.28 3.40
CA VAL A 93 16.01 6.52 4.13
C VAL A 93 17.13 7.58 4.09
N PRO A 94 18.43 7.24 4.25
CA PRO A 94 19.50 8.25 4.19
C PRO A 94 19.60 9.02 2.86
N PHE A 95 19.03 8.51 1.77
CA PHE A 95 19.14 9.09 0.43
C PHE A 95 17.83 9.67 -0.12
N VAL A 96 16.67 9.43 0.52
CA VAL A 96 15.35 9.86 0.02
C VAL A 96 15.29 11.38 -0.13
N ASP A 97 15.75 12.13 0.87
CA ASP A 97 15.66 13.61 0.91
C ASP A 97 16.93 14.32 0.40
N ARG A 98 17.91 13.56 -0.12
CA ARG A 98 19.22 14.09 -0.48
C ARG A 98 19.18 14.73 -1.87
N LYS A 99 19.48 16.03 -1.95
CA LYS A 99 19.36 16.82 -3.20
C LYS A 99 20.31 16.42 -4.32
N ASP A 100 21.45 15.85 -3.98
CA ASP A 100 22.47 15.34 -4.92
C ASP A 100 22.18 13.89 -5.38
N MET A 101 21.13 13.26 -4.85
CA MET A 101 20.66 11.95 -5.30
C MET A 101 19.62 12.11 -6.41
N GLN A 102 19.81 11.41 -7.53
CA GLN A 102 18.78 11.35 -8.57
C GLN A 102 17.66 10.39 -8.15
N TYR A 103 16.44 10.92 -8.00
CA TYR A 103 15.28 10.09 -7.62
C TYR A 103 15.06 8.89 -8.57
N LYS A 104 15.36 9.03 -9.87
CA LYS A 104 15.25 7.94 -10.86
C LYS A 104 16.15 6.75 -10.51
N PHE A 105 17.36 7.03 -10.04
CA PHE A 105 18.28 5.99 -9.60
C PHE A 105 17.74 5.30 -8.34
N LEU A 106 17.28 6.07 -7.36
CA LEU A 106 16.72 5.52 -6.11
C LEU A 106 15.49 4.64 -6.37
N VAL A 107 14.59 5.07 -7.25
CA VAL A 107 13.44 4.28 -7.70
C VAL A 107 13.91 3.00 -8.40
N ALA A 108 14.91 3.07 -9.29
CA ALA A 108 15.43 1.89 -9.97
C ALA A 108 16.06 0.88 -8.99
N VAL A 109 16.80 1.35 -7.99
CA VAL A 109 17.37 0.50 -6.92
C VAL A 109 16.26 -0.15 -6.08
N ALA A 110 15.23 0.61 -5.71
CA ALA A 110 14.08 0.09 -4.96
C ALA A 110 13.30 -0.96 -5.76
N VAL A 111 13.11 -0.75 -7.06
CA VAL A 111 12.46 -1.71 -7.97
C VAL A 111 13.32 -2.97 -8.14
N GLU A 112 14.65 -2.86 -8.22
CA GLU A 112 15.55 -4.02 -8.21
C GLU A 112 15.43 -4.84 -6.92
N TYR A 113 15.28 -4.17 -5.78
CA TYR A 113 15.05 -4.87 -4.52
C TYR A 113 13.69 -5.59 -4.51
N ILE A 114 12.62 -4.93 -4.95
CA ILE A 114 11.29 -5.54 -5.10
C ILE A 114 11.33 -6.74 -6.05
N ARG A 115 12.02 -6.62 -7.19
CA ARG A 115 12.24 -7.72 -8.14
C ARG A 115 12.88 -8.91 -7.43
N SER A 116 13.90 -8.66 -6.60
CA SER A 116 14.60 -9.69 -5.85
C SER A 116 13.69 -10.42 -4.84
N LEU A 117 12.87 -9.65 -4.10
CA LEU A 117 11.87 -10.20 -3.17
C LEU A 117 10.82 -11.05 -3.90
N ASN A 118 10.27 -10.52 -5.01
CA ASN A 118 9.25 -11.19 -5.82
C ASN A 118 9.76 -12.49 -6.45
N LYS A 119 11.02 -12.52 -6.93
CA LYS A 119 11.67 -13.73 -7.45
C LYS A 119 11.68 -14.88 -6.43
N LEU A 120 11.73 -14.54 -5.14
CA LEU A 120 11.69 -15.48 -4.04
C LEU A 120 10.31 -15.61 -3.39
N ALA A 121 9.26 -15.03 -3.98
CA ALA A 121 7.91 -14.99 -3.43
C ALA A 121 7.85 -14.47 -1.96
N ILE A 122 8.72 -13.52 -1.64
CA ILE A 122 8.69 -12.81 -0.36
C ILE A 122 7.72 -11.65 -0.51
N MET A 123 6.74 -11.54 0.39
CA MET A 123 5.80 -10.42 0.41
C MET A 123 6.54 -9.12 0.67
N VAL A 124 6.36 -8.14 -0.23
CA VAL A 124 6.95 -6.81 -0.10
C VAL A 124 6.19 -6.04 1.00
N GLU A 125 6.94 -5.50 1.96
CA GLU A 125 6.35 -4.72 3.05
C GLU A 125 5.87 -3.35 2.56
N HIS A 126 4.74 -2.90 3.10
CA HIS A 126 4.01 -1.72 2.60
C HIS A 126 4.85 -0.44 2.59
N PHE A 127 5.76 -0.26 3.55
CA PHE A 127 6.58 0.96 3.66
C PHE A 127 7.56 1.12 2.48
N LEU A 128 7.99 0.02 1.83
CA LEU A 128 8.82 0.11 0.62
C LEU A 128 8.00 0.63 -0.56
N LEU A 129 6.76 0.14 -0.68
CA LEU A 129 5.83 0.57 -1.72
C LEU A 129 5.42 2.03 -1.54
N GLU A 130 5.13 2.42 -0.30
CA GLU A 130 4.84 3.80 0.10
C GLU A 130 6.00 4.74 -0.24
N MET A 131 7.24 4.35 0.06
CA MET A 131 8.43 5.14 -0.30
C MET A 131 8.53 5.39 -1.81
N ILE A 132 8.37 4.34 -2.64
CA ILE A 132 8.41 4.50 -4.10
C ILE A 132 7.26 5.40 -4.57
N MET A 133 6.07 5.23 -4.02
CA MET A 133 4.91 6.05 -4.36
C MET A 133 5.15 7.53 -4.03
N ASN A 134 5.61 7.85 -2.82
CA ASN A 134 5.93 9.22 -2.42
C ASN A 134 7.01 9.83 -3.31
N LEU A 135 8.10 9.09 -3.59
CA LEU A 135 9.16 9.54 -4.51
C LEU A 135 8.61 9.90 -5.89
N LEU A 136 7.70 9.08 -6.46
CA LEU A 136 7.12 9.33 -7.77
C LEU A 136 6.15 10.53 -7.77
N ILE A 137 5.34 10.68 -6.71
CA ILE A 137 4.37 11.77 -6.58
C ILE A 137 5.08 13.11 -6.40
N GLU A 138 6.06 13.18 -5.50
CA GLU A 138 6.83 14.40 -5.20
C GLU A 138 7.62 14.88 -6.43
N ASN A 139 8.16 13.95 -7.22
CA ASN A 139 8.88 14.25 -8.45
C ASN A 139 7.96 14.32 -9.69
N LYS A 140 6.63 14.38 -9.51
CA LYS A 140 5.62 14.51 -10.59
C LYS A 140 5.73 13.44 -11.69
N CYS A 141 6.24 12.25 -11.35
CA CYS A 141 6.45 11.13 -12.26
C CYS A 141 5.18 10.27 -12.40
N TYR A 142 4.07 10.92 -12.72
CA TYR A 142 2.75 10.30 -12.70
C TYR A 142 2.58 9.17 -13.70
N TYR A 143 3.18 9.28 -14.89
CA TYR A 143 3.14 8.20 -15.88
C TYR A 143 3.75 6.89 -15.34
N GLN A 144 4.91 6.98 -14.67
CA GLN A 144 5.56 5.83 -14.08
C GLN A 144 4.77 5.28 -12.89
N LEU A 145 4.16 6.14 -12.09
CA LEU A 145 3.24 5.73 -11.02
C LEU A 145 2.06 4.92 -11.58
N HIS A 146 1.44 5.39 -12.66
CA HIS A 146 0.36 4.67 -13.35
C HIS A 146 0.83 3.29 -13.82
N GLN A 147 1.99 3.20 -14.46
CA GLN A 147 2.55 1.92 -14.89
C GLN A 147 2.80 0.98 -13.72
N PHE A 148 3.38 1.46 -12.62
CA PHE A 148 3.68 0.62 -11.46
C PHE A 148 2.43 0.06 -10.78
N LEU A 149 1.34 0.84 -10.77
CA LEU A 149 0.04 0.39 -10.27
C LEU A 149 -0.65 -0.56 -11.26
N GLN A 150 -0.64 -0.24 -12.55
CA GLN A 150 -1.29 -1.05 -13.59
C GLN A 150 -0.65 -2.42 -13.75
N TYR A 151 0.68 -2.50 -13.67
CA TYR A 151 1.44 -3.74 -13.78
C TYR A 151 1.73 -4.40 -12.43
N HIS A 152 1.10 -3.93 -11.34
CA HIS A 152 1.24 -4.49 -9.99
C HIS A 152 2.70 -4.61 -9.50
N VAL A 153 3.57 -3.71 -9.94
CA VAL A 153 4.90 -3.52 -9.29
C VAL A 153 4.68 -3.00 -7.87
N ILE A 154 3.72 -2.09 -7.72
CA ILE A 154 3.14 -1.69 -6.44
C ILE A 154 1.87 -2.53 -6.24
N SER A 155 1.92 -3.46 -5.29
CA SER A 155 0.78 -4.31 -4.94
C SER A 155 -0.36 -3.48 -4.33
N ASP A 156 -1.60 -3.87 -4.66
CA ASP A 156 -2.79 -3.21 -4.13
C ASP A 156 -2.90 -3.42 -2.61
N SER A 157 -3.20 -2.36 -1.87
CA SER A 157 -3.49 -2.44 -0.44
C SER A 157 -4.32 -1.25 0.04
N LYS A 158 -5.14 -1.46 1.09
CA LYS A 158 -5.96 -0.38 1.66
C LYS A 158 -5.12 0.83 2.11
N PRO A 159 -3.99 0.67 2.83
CA PRO A 159 -3.16 1.81 3.23
C PRO A 159 -2.65 2.64 2.05
N LEU A 160 -2.23 2.00 0.95
CA LEU A 160 -1.74 2.70 -0.23
C LEU A 160 -2.87 3.43 -0.99
N ALA A 161 -4.07 2.85 -1.03
CA ALA A 161 -5.23 3.54 -1.60
C ALA A 161 -5.61 4.79 -0.80
N PHE A 162 -5.56 4.74 0.54
CA PHE A 162 -5.74 5.92 1.37
C PHE A 162 -4.62 6.95 1.20
N LEU A 163 -3.37 6.51 1.02
CA LEU A 163 -2.26 7.39 0.70
C LEU A 163 -2.53 8.14 -0.61
N LEU A 164 -2.99 7.46 -1.66
CA LEU A 164 -3.37 8.11 -2.93
C LEU A 164 -4.48 9.16 -2.73
N LEU A 165 -5.53 8.84 -1.96
CA LEU A 165 -6.60 9.80 -1.65
C LEU A 165 -6.06 11.06 -0.93
N SER A 166 -5.11 10.89 -0.01
CA SER A 166 -4.49 12.02 0.68
C SER A 166 -3.67 12.95 -0.22
N ARG A 167 -3.36 12.52 -1.46
CA ARG A 167 -2.57 13.26 -2.45
C ARG A 167 -3.43 13.90 -3.55
N GLU A 168 -4.76 13.83 -3.46
CA GLU A 168 -5.68 14.36 -4.48
C GLU A 168 -5.42 15.84 -4.83
N LEU A 169 -5.12 16.68 -3.84
CA LEU A 169 -4.88 18.12 -4.09
C LEU A 169 -3.64 18.38 -4.96
N VAL A 170 -2.62 17.53 -4.84
CA VAL A 170 -1.37 17.63 -5.60
C VAL A 170 -1.49 16.88 -6.93
N TYR A 171 -2.23 15.77 -6.93
CA TYR A 171 -2.41 14.91 -8.07
C TYR A 171 -3.88 14.46 -8.17
N PRO A 172 -4.75 15.23 -8.87
CA PRO A 172 -6.19 14.95 -8.92
C PRO A 172 -6.56 13.53 -9.41
N PRO A 173 -5.85 12.92 -10.38
CA PRO A 173 -6.12 11.53 -10.78
C PRO A 173 -5.84 10.48 -9.69
N ALA A 174 -5.18 10.82 -8.59
CA ALA A 174 -4.90 9.90 -7.48
C ALA A 174 -6.19 9.29 -6.89
N THR A 175 -7.28 10.06 -6.87
CA THR A 175 -8.58 9.57 -6.43
C THR A 175 -9.04 8.38 -7.26
N GLN A 176 -9.01 8.49 -8.59
CA GLN A 176 -9.46 7.41 -9.46
C GLN A 176 -8.57 6.17 -9.29
N LEU A 177 -7.25 6.37 -9.18
CA LEU A 177 -6.31 5.28 -8.92
C LEU A 177 -6.59 4.56 -7.59
N ALA A 178 -6.93 5.32 -6.54
CA ALA A 178 -7.31 4.75 -5.25
C ALA A 178 -8.61 3.94 -5.37
N MET A 179 -9.62 4.46 -6.05
CA MET A 179 -10.90 3.76 -6.28
C MET A 179 -10.70 2.48 -7.10
N ASP A 180 -9.85 2.53 -8.13
CA ASP A 180 -9.51 1.35 -8.94
C ASP A 180 -8.77 0.30 -8.10
N MET A 181 -7.85 0.73 -7.22
CA MET A 181 -7.15 -0.14 -6.27
C MET A 181 -8.13 -0.81 -5.29
N PHE A 182 -9.04 -0.05 -4.67
CA PHE A 182 -10.06 -0.60 -3.78
C PHE A 182 -10.96 -1.62 -4.49
N LYS A 183 -11.37 -1.32 -5.73
CA LYS A 183 -12.19 -2.22 -6.54
C LYS A 183 -11.48 -3.54 -6.84
N ARG A 184 -10.17 -3.50 -7.13
CA ARG A 184 -9.37 -4.72 -7.35
C ARG A 184 -9.18 -5.56 -6.08
N LEU A 185 -9.15 -4.93 -4.90
CA LEU A 185 -9.01 -5.65 -3.62
C LEU A 185 -10.22 -6.50 -3.22
N GLN A 186 -11.42 -6.21 -3.75
CA GLN A 186 -12.70 -6.90 -3.47
C GLN A 186 -13.15 -6.96 -1.99
N THR A 187 -12.32 -6.48 -1.07
CA THR A 187 -12.52 -6.49 0.39
C THR A 187 -12.71 -5.08 0.95
N ALA A 188 -12.84 -4.09 0.08
CA ALA A 188 -12.86 -2.67 0.42
C ALA A 188 -14.20 -1.98 0.11
N ASP A 189 -15.30 -2.74 0.06
CA ASP A 189 -16.62 -2.19 -0.31
C ASP A 189 -17.13 -1.15 0.68
N SER A 190 -16.88 -1.35 1.98
CA SER A 190 -17.19 -0.36 3.02
C SER A 190 -16.49 0.97 2.76
N GLU A 191 -15.19 0.91 2.49
CA GLU A 191 -14.36 2.08 2.23
C GLU A 191 -14.82 2.79 0.94
N ILE A 192 -15.12 2.04 -0.12
CA ILE A 192 -15.66 2.59 -1.37
C ILE A 192 -16.97 3.35 -1.10
N ILE A 193 -17.89 2.75 -0.34
CA ILE A 193 -19.17 3.38 0.01
C ILE A 193 -18.93 4.66 0.81
N ASP A 194 -18.12 4.61 1.86
CA ASP A 194 -17.83 5.76 2.71
C ASP A 194 -17.21 6.92 1.93
N ILE A 195 -16.28 6.62 1.01
CA ILE A 195 -15.65 7.63 0.14
C ILE A 195 -16.69 8.26 -0.81
N LEU A 196 -17.54 7.45 -1.44
CA LEU A 196 -18.57 7.97 -2.35
C LEU A 196 -19.60 8.85 -1.63
N LEU A 197 -20.02 8.45 -0.42
CA LEU A 197 -20.95 9.22 0.41
C LEU A 197 -20.32 10.54 0.86
N THR A 198 -19.07 10.53 1.32
CA THR A 198 -18.35 11.75 1.75
C THR A 198 -18.17 12.75 0.62
N ARG A 199 -18.11 12.27 -0.64
CA ARG A 199 -17.99 13.12 -1.84
C ARG A 199 -19.34 13.54 -2.45
N GLY A 200 -20.46 13.26 -1.78
CA GLY A 200 -21.81 13.56 -2.28
C GLY A 200 -22.26 12.69 -3.46
N GLN A 201 -21.48 11.65 -3.83
CA GLN A 201 -21.78 10.75 -4.96
C GLN A 201 -22.73 9.62 -4.57
N ILE A 202 -23.84 9.98 -3.91
CA ILE A 202 -24.76 9.02 -3.27
C ILE A 202 -25.41 8.07 -4.27
N LEU A 203 -25.81 8.58 -5.45
CA LEU A 203 -26.38 7.72 -6.51
C LEU A 203 -25.36 6.73 -7.07
N THR A 204 -24.08 7.11 -7.13
CA THR A 204 -22.99 6.21 -7.54
C THR A 204 -22.80 5.12 -6.50
N ALA A 205 -22.85 5.47 -5.21
CA ALA A 205 -22.81 4.50 -4.11
C ALA A 205 -23.98 3.50 -4.18
N LEU A 206 -25.21 3.97 -4.44
CA LEU A 206 -26.37 3.10 -4.63
C LEU A 206 -26.23 2.15 -5.83
N ARG A 207 -25.67 2.63 -6.95
CA ARG A 207 -25.38 1.77 -8.11
C ARG A 207 -24.31 0.74 -7.78
N PHE A 208 -23.28 1.13 -7.03
CA PHE A 208 -22.20 0.24 -6.62
C PHE A 208 -22.72 -0.93 -5.77
N ILE A 209 -23.48 -0.65 -4.70
CA ILE A 209 -24.04 -1.71 -3.84
C ILE A 209 -25.00 -2.65 -4.60
N LYS A 210 -25.69 -2.13 -5.62
CA LYS A 210 -26.54 -2.93 -6.51
C LYS A 210 -25.70 -3.85 -7.40
N SER A 211 -24.56 -3.37 -7.89
CA SER A 211 -23.66 -4.17 -8.74
C SER A 211 -22.91 -5.26 -7.97
N THR A 212 -22.70 -5.08 -6.67
CA THR A 212 -22.01 -6.06 -5.80
C THR A 212 -22.96 -6.98 -5.02
N ASP A 213 -24.27 -6.86 -5.25
CA ASP A 213 -25.34 -7.60 -4.54
C ASP A 213 -25.29 -7.47 -3.00
N LYS A 214 -24.71 -6.36 -2.50
CA LYS A 214 -24.60 -6.05 -1.06
C LYS A 214 -25.69 -5.13 -0.56
N VAL A 215 -26.74 -4.93 -1.34
CA VAL A 215 -27.89 -4.08 -0.98
C VAL A 215 -28.46 -4.48 0.38
N ASP A 216 -28.40 -5.75 0.75
CA ASP A 216 -29.05 -6.29 1.94
C ASP A 216 -28.22 -6.20 3.22
N THR A 217 -26.92 -5.92 3.12
CA THR A 217 -26.01 -5.83 4.27
C THR A 217 -25.67 -4.40 4.65
N VAL A 218 -25.88 -3.43 3.76
CA VAL A 218 -25.53 -2.02 4.01
C VAL A 218 -26.50 -1.34 4.97
N SER A 219 -25.99 -0.38 5.75
CA SER A 219 -26.80 0.44 6.65
C SER A 219 -27.53 1.52 5.86
N ALA A 220 -28.87 1.56 5.93
CA ALA A 220 -29.63 2.60 5.26
C ALA A 220 -29.36 4.00 5.86
N ARG A 221 -29.04 4.06 7.16
CA ARG A 221 -28.76 5.30 7.88
C ARG A 221 -27.64 6.11 7.24
N GLN A 222 -26.52 5.48 6.90
CA GLN A 222 -25.36 6.19 6.33
C GLN A 222 -25.72 6.93 5.03
N PHE A 223 -26.53 6.30 4.18
CA PHE A 223 -26.98 6.90 2.92
C PHE A 223 -28.03 8.00 3.14
N LEU A 224 -28.96 7.79 4.07
CA LEU A 224 -30.00 8.77 4.41
C LEU A 224 -29.40 10.01 5.08
N GLU A 225 -28.41 9.83 5.93
CA GLU A 225 -27.66 10.91 6.58
C GLU A 225 -26.88 11.72 5.56
N ALA A 226 -26.14 11.05 4.67
CA ALA A 226 -25.46 11.72 3.55
C ALA A 226 -26.46 12.49 2.67
N ALA A 227 -27.60 11.90 2.32
CA ALA A 227 -28.60 12.55 1.48
C ALA A 227 -29.36 13.68 2.17
N ALA A 228 -29.49 13.65 3.50
CA ALA A 228 -30.12 14.71 4.28
C ALA A 228 -29.24 15.95 4.41
N ASN A 229 -27.91 15.76 4.38
CA ASN A 229 -26.93 16.84 4.40
C ASN A 229 -26.80 17.53 3.03
N GLU A 230 -27.29 16.92 1.96
CA GLU A 230 -27.41 17.53 0.65
C GLU A 230 -28.68 18.40 0.59
N ASP A 231 -28.59 19.63 0.06
CA ASP A 231 -29.73 20.54 -0.12
C ASP A 231 -30.74 20.08 -1.21
N ASN A 232 -30.68 18.80 -1.62
CA ASN A 232 -31.47 18.23 -2.70
C ASN A 232 -32.56 17.28 -2.18
N LYS A 233 -33.77 17.81 -2.03
CA LYS A 233 -34.97 17.04 -1.63
C LYS A 233 -35.27 15.85 -2.54
N SER A 234 -35.08 15.99 -3.86
CA SER A 234 -35.35 14.90 -4.81
C SER A 234 -34.36 13.74 -4.64
N LEU A 235 -33.09 14.05 -4.33
CA LEU A 235 -32.09 13.06 -4.00
C LEU A 235 -32.47 12.30 -2.73
N PHE A 236 -32.83 13.01 -1.66
CA PHE A 236 -33.27 12.38 -0.42
C PHE A 236 -34.48 11.46 -0.63
N TYR A 237 -35.49 11.92 -1.40
CA TYR A 237 -36.64 11.09 -1.74
C TYR A 237 -36.24 9.80 -2.48
N THR A 238 -35.33 9.89 -3.44
CA THR A 238 -34.84 8.74 -4.22
C THR A 238 -34.11 7.73 -3.33
N VAL A 239 -33.24 8.21 -2.44
CA VAL A 239 -32.49 7.35 -1.51
C VAL A 239 -33.44 6.69 -0.52
N PHE A 240 -34.40 7.45 0.03
CA PHE A 240 -35.40 6.94 0.96
C PHE A 240 -36.28 5.87 0.33
N THR A 241 -36.84 6.13 -0.86
CA THR A 241 -37.66 5.16 -1.59
C THR A 241 -36.89 3.92 -1.99
N PHE A 242 -35.59 4.04 -2.33
CA PHE A 242 -34.72 2.90 -2.59
C PHE A 242 -34.64 1.94 -1.40
N PHE A 243 -34.41 2.46 -0.19
CA PHE A 243 -34.32 1.60 1.00
C PHE A 243 -35.68 1.11 1.50
N VAL A 244 -36.77 1.86 1.29
CA VAL A 244 -38.12 1.35 1.53
C VAL A 244 -38.43 0.17 0.61
N ALA A 245 -38.08 0.25 -0.68
CA ALA A 245 -38.24 -0.85 -1.62
C ALA A 245 -37.39 -2.08 -1.23
N ARG A 246 -36.16 -1.87 -0.72
CA ARG A 246 -35.34 -2.94 -0.14
C ARG A 246 -36.03 -3.58 1.07
N ASN A 247 -36.55 -2.79 2.01
CA ASN A 247 -37.24 -3.30 3.19
C ASN A 247 -38.49 -4.11 2.82
N MET A 248 -39.25 -3.65 1.82
CA MET A 248 -40.38 -4.42 1.26
C MET A 248 -39.92 -5.75 0.66
N ARG A 249 -38.80 -5.77 -0.07
CA ARG A 249 -38.23 -7.00 -0.64
C ARG A 249 -37.76 -8.00 0.43
N LEU A 250 -37.05 -7.51 1.46
CA LEU A 250 -36.44 -8.35 2.49
C LEU A 250 -37.41 -8.78 3.59
N ARG A 251 -38.24 -7.86 4.07
CA ARG A 251 -39.03 -7.99 5.30
C ARG A 251 -40.54 -7.91 5.05
N ARG A 252 -40.96 -7.62 3.81
CA ARG A 252 -42.37 -7.37 3.42
C ARG A 252 -43.04 -6.24 4.21
N ARG A 253 -42.23 -5.30 4.71
CA ARG A 253 -42.68 -4.10 5.42
C ARG A 253 -41.87 -2.89 4.95
N PRO A 254 -42.46 -1.69 4.85
CA PRO A 254 -41.78 -0.48 4.39
C PRO A 254 -41.00 0.25 5.50
N GLU A 255 -41.09 -0.23 6.73
CA GLU A 255 -40.51 0.39 7.93
C GLU A 255 -39.03 0.04 8.07
N PHE A 256 -38.24 0.99 8.56
CA PHE A 256 -36.85 0.73 8.94
C PHE A 256 -36.78 0.03 10.31
N PRO A 257 -35.89 -0.95 10.49
CA PRO A 257 -35.68 -1.57 11.80
C PRO A 257 -35.24 -0.53 12.83
N GLN A 258 -35.66 -0.74 14.08
CA GLN A 258 -35.22 0.12 15.18
C GLN A 258 -33.69 0.07 15.36
N ASP A 259 -33.07 -1.07 15.06
CA ASP A 259 -31.61 -1.28 15.14
C ASP A 259 -30.82 -0.38 14.18
N GLU A 260 -31.41 0.04 13.04
CA GLU A 260 -30.75 0.91 12.06
C GLU A 260 -30.80 2.40 12.45
N HIS A 261 -31.59 2.75 13.48
CA HIS A 261 -31.73 4.13 14.01
C HIS A 261 -32.15 5.18 12.96
N CYS A 262 -33.02 4.81 12.01
CA CYS A 262 -33.47 5.69 10.92
C CYS A 262 -34.68 6.60 11.29
N GLN A 263 -35.16 6.57 12.54
CA GLN A 263 -36.31 7.39 12.98
C GLN A 263 -36.21 8.89 12.64
N PRO A 264 -35.04 9.57 12.81
CA PRO A 264 -34.95 11.00 12.45
C PRO A 264 -35.14 11.23 10.95
N HIS A 265 -34.69 10.31 10.09
CA HIS A 265 -34.85 10.42 8.64
C HIS A 265 -36.29 10.11 8.20
N GLU A 266 -37.01 9.23 8.90
CA GLU A 266 -38.44 9.04 8.67
C GLU A 266 -39.25 10.29 9.03
N ALA A 267 -38.93 10.94 10.16
CA ALA A 267 -39.54 12.20 10.55
C ALA A 267 -39.22 13.33 9.54
N LEU A 268 -37.98 13.38 9.04
CA LEU A 268 -37.57 14.32 7.99
C LEU A 268 -38.34 14.09 6.70
N PHE A 269 -38.51 12.84 6.27
CA PHE A 269 -39.31 12.49 5.11
C PHE A 269 -40.75 12.97 5.26
N LYS A 270 -41.39 12.69 6.41
CA LYS A 270 -42.76 13.15 6.69
C LYS A 270 -42.89 14.67 6.64
N ARG A 271 -41.91 15.39 7.19
CA ARG A 271 -41.88 16.85 7.16
C ARG A 271 -41.74 17.42 5.74
N TRP A 272 -40.97 16.76 4.88
CA TRP A 272 -40.70 17.27 3.53
C TRP A 272 -41.73 16.85 2.48
N PHE A 273 -42.35 15.66 2.63
CA PHE A 273 -43.18 15.06 1.59
C PHE A 273 -44.57 14.58 2.07
N GLY A 274 -44.87 14.61 3.38
CA GLY A 274 -46.12 14.11 3.95
C GLY A 274 -46.06 12.63 4.35
N ASP A 275 -47.19 12.07 4.78
CA ASP A 275 -47.28 10.66 5.19
C ASP A 275 -47.13 9.70 3.99
N LYS A 276 -46.54 8.53 4.25
CA LYS A 276 -46.36 7.44 3.28
C LYS A 276 -47.75 7.01 2.77
N THR A 277 -48.09 7.30 1.51
CA THR A 277 -49.17 6.58 0.79
C THR A 277 -48.70 5.19 0.41
#